data_AF-A0A165HCN9-F1
#
_entry.id   AF-A0A165HCN9-F1
#
_cell.length_a   1.000
_cell.length_b   1.000
_cell.length_c   1.000
_cell.angle_alpha   90.00
_cell.angle_beta   90.00
_cell.angle_gamma   90.00
#
_symmetry.space_group_name_H-M   'P 1'
#
loop_
_entity.id
_entity.type
_entity.pdbx_description
1 polymer ?
#
loop_
_entity_poly.entity_id
_entity_poly.type
_entity_poly.pdbx_seq_one_letter_code
_entity_poly.pdbx_strand_id
1 'polypeptide(L)'
;MNPLLILSIFAALVLNLLGGVTRRSCNFALHMFKIVVACAMQEDGRPTSKEEEALKDFPSDIRSVQKFFDLEPAVTVFAACPNCSSTYEPSFRSGI
;
A
#
# COMPACT_ATOMS: atom_id res chain seq x y z
N MET A 1 -7.03 11.14 -12.55
CA MET A 1 -6.68 9.72 -12.30
C MET A 1 -7.84 8.88 -12.83
N ASN A 2 -7.60 7.78 -13.55
CA ASN A 2 -8.70 6.94 -14.06
C ASN A 2 -9.52 6.40 -12.86
N PRO A 3 -10.86 6.53 -12.85
CA PRO A 3 -11.70 6.10 -11.73
C PRO A 3 -11.50 4.63 -11.34
N LEU A 4 -11.26 3.75 -12.32
CA LEU A 4 -11.03 2.32 -12.08
C LEU A 4 -9.76 2.07 -11.25
N LEU A 5 -8.71 2.87 -11.46
CA LEU A 5 -7.47 2.78 -10.68
C LEU A 5 -7.73 3.17 -9.22
N ILE A 6 -8.42 4.29 -8.98
CA ILE A 6 -8.74 4.75 -7.61
C ILE A 6 -9.60 3.71 -6.89
N LEU A 7 -10.68 3.25 -7.52
CA LEU A 7 -11.60 2.28 -6.92
C LEU A 7 -10.89 0.96 -6.58
N SER A 8 -10.00 0.51 -7.45
CA SER A 8 -9.19 -0.70 -7.23
C SER A 8 -8.25 -0.56 -6.03
N ILE A 9 -7.54 0.56 -5.93
CA ILE A 9 -6.62 0.83 -4.83
C ILE A 9 -7.41 0.97 -3.51
N PHE A 10 -8.54 1.67 -3.55
CA PHE A 10 -9.41 1.87 -2.39
C PHE A 10 -10.03 0.56 -1.91
N ALA A 11 -10.45 -0.33 -2.82
CA ALA A 11 -10.96 -1.65 -2.46
C ALA A 11 -9.91 -2.48 -1.72
N ALA A 12 -8.66 -2.50 -2.19
CA ALA A 12 -7.56 -3.17 -1.48
C ALA A 12 -7.29 -2.56 -0.10
N LEU A 13 -7.40 -1.24 0.03
CA LEU A 13 -7.27 -0.53 1.30
C LEU A 13 -8.38 -0.92 2.29
N VAL A 14 -9.64 -0.98 1.83
CA VAL A 14 -10.78 -1.42 2.66
C VAL A 14 -10.61 -2.87 3.12
N LEU A 15 -10.17 -3.77 2.23
CA LEU A 15 -9.87 -5.16 2.59
C LEU A 15 -8.79 -5.24 3.68
N ASN A 16 -7.79 -4.38 3.60
CA ASN A 16 -6.72 -4.36 4.58
C ASN A 16 -7.14 -3.77 5.94
N LEU A 17 -7.83 -2.63 5.94
CA LEU A 17 -8.16 -1.90 7.17
C LEU A 17 -9.39 -2.46 7.88
N LEU A 18 -10.45 -2.77 7.13
CA LEU A 18 -11.74 -3.19 7.68
C LEU A 18 -11.93 -4.70 7.59
N GLY A 19 -11.39 -5.32 6.55
CA GLY A 19 -11.48 -6.77 6.35
C GLY A 19 -10.47 -7.60 7.16
N GLY A 20 -9.47 -6.96 7.79
CA GLY A 20 -8.41 -7.66 8.51
C GLY A 20 -7.58 -8.60 7.62
N VAL A 21 -7.62 -8.41 6.30
CA VAL A 21 -6.97 -9.29 5.34
C VAL A 21 -5.45 -9.11 5.44
N THR A 22 -4.74 -10.24 5.42
CA THR A 22 -3.27 -10.23 5.54
C THR A 22 -2.62 -9.36 4.46
N ARG A 23 -1.45 -8.77 4.77
CA ARG A 23 -0.67 -7.98 3.81
C ARG A 23 -0.38 -8.74 2.51
N ARG A 24 -0.02 -10.02 2.62
CA ARG A 24 0.27 -10.86 1.44
C ARG A 24 -0.95 -10.97 0.53
N SER A 25 -2.13 -11.20 1.10
CA SER A 25 -3.39 -11.30 0.35
C SER A 25 -3.82 -9.95 -0.24
N CYS A 26 -3.60 -8.84 0.46
CA CYS A 26 -3.89 -7.49 -0.06
C CYS A 26 -2.95 -7.13 -1.22
N ASN A 27 -1.66 -7.46 -1.14
CA ASN A 27 -0.72 -7.24 -2.24
C ASN A 27 -1.09 -8.10 -3.45
N PHE A 28 -1.50 -9.34 -3.23
CA PHE A 28 -2.07 -10.17 -4.30
C PHE A 28 -3.32 -9.52 -4.93
N ALA A 29 -4.25 -9.01 -4.13
CA ALA A 29 -5.43 -8.30 -4.63
C ALA A 29 -5.06 -7.06 -5.45
N LEU A 30 -4.08 -6.26 -5.01
CA LEU A 30 -3.54 -5.14 -5.80
C LEU A 30 -3.01 -5.58 -7.17
N HIS A 31 -2.24 -6.66 -7.23
CA HIS A 31 -1.78 -7.21 -8.50
C HIS A 31 -2.93 -7.68 -9.40
N MET A 32 -3.94 -8.34 -8.82
CA MET A 32 -5.12 -8.77 -9.57
C MET A 32 -5.93 -7.58 -10.09
N PHE A 33 -6.14 -6.54 -9.28
CA PHE A 33 -6.84 -5.35 -9.71
C PHE A 33 -6.09 -4.59 -10.79
N LYS A 34 -4.76 -4.52 -10.73
CA LYS A 34 -3.94 -3.95 -11.81
C LYS A 34 -4.20 -4.66 -13.14
N ILE A 35 -4.29 -6.00 -13.13
CA ILE A 35 -4.59 -6.78 -14.34
C ILE A 35 -6.02 -6.49 -14.82
N VAL A 36 -7.01 -6.50 -13.92
CA VAL A 36 -8.41 -6.21 -14.27
C VAL A 36 -8.54 -4.83 -14.92
N VAL A 37 -7.91 -3.80 -14.34
CA VAL A 37 -7.95 -2.45 -14.92
C VAL A 37 -7.22 -2.41 -16.27
N ALA A 38 -6.08 -3.10 -16.41
CA ALA A 38 -5.36 -3.19 -17.68
C ALA A 38 -6.17 -3.89 -18.78
N CYS A 39 -6.96 -4.91 -18.43
CA CYS A 39 -7.88 -5.56 -19.36
C CYS A 39 -9.01 -4.61 -19.77
N ALA A 40 -9.65 -3.93 -18.81
CA ALA A 40 -10.72 -2.98 -19.09
C ALA A 40 -10.26 -1.82 -20.01
N MET A 41 -9.03 -1.32 -19.82
CA MET A 41 -8.45 -0.28 -20.68
C MET A 41 -8.15 -0.76 -22.10
N GLN A 42 -8.03 -2.08 -22.32
CA GLN A 42 -7.79 -2.65 -23.64
C GLN A 42 -9.09 -2.95 -24.41
N GLU A 43 -10.24 -3.00 -23.73
CA GLU A 43 -11.53 -3.26 -24.37
C GLU A 43 -11.90 -2.13 -25.36
N ASP A 44 -11.58 -0.89 -25.02
CA ASP A 44 -11.82 0.29 -25.86
C ASP A 44 -10.74 0.50 -26.94
N GLY A 45 -9.74 -0.39 -27.04
CA GLY A 45 -8.67 -0.35 -28.02
C GLY A 45 -7.26 -0.36 -27.41
N ARG A 46 -6.29 0.26 -28.08
CA ARG A 46 -4.92 0.33 -27.56
C ARG A 46 -4.87 1.35 -26.40
N PRO A 47 -4.30 1.00 -25.23
CA PRO A 47 -4.17 1.93 -24.11
C PRO A 47 -3.45 3.20 -24.54
N THR A 48 -3.91 4.35 -24.04
CA THR A 48 -3.20 5.62 -24.24
C THR A 48 -1.89 5.62 -23.43
N SER A 49 -0.91 6.42 -23.84
CA SER A 49 0.36 6.54 -23.09
C SER A 49 0.17 6.90 -21.63
N LYS A 50 -0.88 7.69 -21.33
CA LYS A 50 -1.26 8.10 -19.97
C LYS A 50 -1.78 6.93 -19.14
N GLU A 51 -2.49 5.98 -19.75
CA GLU A 51 -3.01 4.79 -19.08
C GLU A 51 -1.90 3.78 -18.83
N GLU A 52 -0.98 3.61 -19.77
CA GLU A 52 0.22 2.79 -19.58
C GLU A 52 1.09 3.32 -18.43
N GLU A 53 1.28 4.64 -18.34
CA GLU A 53 2.00 5.28 -17.24
C GLU A 53 1.27 5.08 -15.90
N ALA A 54 -0.04 5.32 -15.87
CA ALA A 54 -0.83 5.13 -14.65
C ALA A 54 -0.87 3.66 -14.18
N LEU A 55 -0.84 2.69 -15.09
CA LEU A 55 -0.70 1.27 -14.76
C LEU A 55 0.70 0.94 -14.23
N LYS A 56 1.76 1.56 -14.76
CA LYS A 56 3.14 1.38 -14.23
C LYS A 56 3.22 1.84 -12.78
N ASP A 57 2.62 2.98 -12.48
CA ASP A 57 2.60 3.57 -11.13
C ASP A 57 1.61 2.90 -10.17
N PHE A 58 0.82 1.92 -10.65
CA PHE A 58 -0.14 1.22 -9.81
C PHE A 58 0.57 0.49 -8.64
N PRO A 59 0.13 0.69 -7.38
CA PRO A 59 0.84 0.22 -6.21
C PRO A 59 0.85 -1.31 -6.10
N SER A 60 1.98 -1.86 -5.65
CA SER A 60 2.18 -3.30 -5.42
C SER A 60 2.26 -3.68 -3.94
N ASP A 61 2.41 -2.71 -3.04
CA ASP A 61 2.44 -2.92 -1.59
C ASP A 61 1.34 -2.10 -0.92
N ILE A 62 0.52 -2.76 -0.11
CA ILE A 62 -0.58 -2.14 0.63
C ILE A 62 -0.09 -1.03 1.58
N ARG A 63 1.16 -1.13 2.07
CA ARG A 63 1.77 -0.07 2.89
C ARG A 63 1.97 1.23 2.12
N SER A 64 2.33 1.13 0.84
CA SER A 64 2.43 2.31 -0.04
C SER A 64 1.07 2.95 -0.24
N VAL A 65 0.00 2.15 -0.28
CA VAL A 65 -1.38 2.65 -0.33
C VAL A 65 -1.76 3.35 0.97
N GLN A 66 -1.52 2.73 2.12
CA GLN A 66 -1.77 3.36 3.43
C GLN A 66 -1.05 4.71 3.55
N LYS A 67 0.22 4.76 3.16
CA LYS A 67 1.01 6.01 3.11
C LYS A 67 0.41 7.04 2.15
N PHE A 68 -0.04 6.61 0.97
CA PHE A 68 -0.68 7.50 0.00
C PHE A 68 -1.97 8.14 0.55
N PHE A 69 -2.71 7.41 1.39
CA PHE A 69 -3.93 7.89 2.06
C PHE A 69 -3.68 8.54 3.43
N ASP A 70 -2.42 8.66 3.87
CA ASP A 70 -2.05 9.16 5.20
C ASP A 70 -2.71 8.38 6.36
N LEU A 71 -2.77 7.04 6.21
CA LEU A 71 -3.36 6.10 7.16
C LEU A 71 -2.31 5.22 7.84
N GLU A 72 -1.06 5.67 7.91
CA GLU A 72 -0.01 4.95 8.63
C GLU A 72 -0.30 4.98 10.14
N PRO A 73 -0.18 3.85 10.85
CA PRO A 73 -0.38 3.84 12.29
C PRO A 73 0.71 4.66 12.98
N ALA A 74 0.35 5.37 14.05
CA ALA A 74 1.33 5.94 14.96
C ALA A 74 2.13 4.80 15.61
N VAL A 75 3.43 4.71 15.28
CA VAL A 75 4.33 3.67 15.80
C VAL A 75 5.37 4.25 16.75
N THR A 76 5.59 3.57 17.86
CA THR A 76 6.70 3.85 18.78
C THR A 76 7.76 2.77 18.59
N VAL A 77 8.98 3.17 18.20
CA VAL A 77 10.09 2.23 17.98
C VAL A 77 10.84 2.01 19.29
N PHE A 78 10.82 0.78 19.79
CA PHE A 78 11.57 0.35 20.96
C PHE A 78 12.93 -0.23 20.54
N ALA A 79 13.96 0.01 21.35
CA ALA A 79 15.25 -0.67 21.18
C ALA A 79 15.22 -2.02 21.90
N ALA A 80 15.74 -3.08 21.28
CA ALA A 80 15.88 -4.40 21.92
C ALA A 80 17.36 -4.69 22.19
N CYS A 81 17.71 -5.03 23.43
CA CYS A 81 19.07 -5.43 23.77
C CYS A 81 19.34 -6.86 23.25
N PRO A 82 20.38 -7.07 22.43
CA PRO A 82 20.66 -8.40 21.87
C PRO A 82 21.14 -9.41 22.92
N ASN A 83 21.63 -8.96 24.08
CA ASN A 83 22.18 -9.83 25.12
C ASN A 83 21.11 -10.36 26.09
N CYS A 84 20.17 -9.51 26.50
CA CYS A 84 19.14 -9.86 27.49
C CYS A 84 17.71 -9.86 26.92
N SER A 85 17.53 -9.54 25.64
CA SER A 85 16.23 -9.43 24.96
C SER A 85 15.24 -8.44 25.62
N SER A 86 15.71 -7.55 26.49
CA SER A 86 14.88 -6.50 27.09
C SER A 86 14.60 -5.39 26.07
N THR A 87 13.39 -4.81 26.10
CA THR A 87 12.99 -3.68 25.25
C THR A 87 13.06 -2.37 26.03
N TYR A 88 13.46 -1.30 25.36
CA TYR A 88 13.66 0.02 25.95
C TYR A 88 12.90 1.05 25.13
N GLU A 89 12.10 1.86 25.82
CA GLU A 89 11.37 2.97 25.23
C GLU A 89 12.36 4.00 24.64
N PRO A 90 12.03 4.66 23.51
CA PRO A 90 12.88 5.69 22.94
C PRO A 90 13.06 6.84 23.95
N SER A 91 14.31 7.13 24.30
CA SER A 91 14.65 8.29 25.14
C SER A 91 15.09 9.45 24.25
N PHE A 92 14.30 10.52 24.20
CA PHE A 92 14.74 11.78 23.58
C PHE A 92 15.76 12.44 24.51
N ARG A 93 17.04 12.40 24.15
CA ARG A 93 18.03 13.31 24.74
C ARG A 93 18.01 14.61 23.93
N SER A 94 17.34 15.62 24.45
CA SER A 94 17.44 16.99 23.93
C SER A 94 18.86 17.52 24.20
N GLY A 95 19.72 17.46 23.19
CA GLY A 95 21.02 18.14 23.19
C GLY A 95 22.22 17.20 22.98
N ILE A 96 22.53 16.93 21.72
CA ILE A 96 23.87 17.04 21.12
C ILE A 96 23.68 17.58 19.70
#